data_AF-A0A1H2RUG3-F1
#
_entry.id   AF-A0A1H2RUG3-F1
#
_cell.length_a   1.000
_cell.length_b   1.000
_cell.length_c   1.000
_cell.angle_alpha   90.00
_cell.angle_beta   90.00
_cell.angle_gamma   90.00
#
_symmetry.space_group_name_H-M   'P 1'
#
loop_
_entity.id
_entity.type
_entity.pdbx_description
1 polymer ?
#
loop_
_entity_poly.entity_id
_entity_poly.type
_entity_poly.pdbx_seq_one_letter_code
_entity_poly.pdbx_strand_id
1 'polypeptide(L)'
;MTLRPLHYAGLALLCLVGILAVAQYQRATLELTETQIIETYAARYLDTHPEAKRTDCRARPTAAKATRMVVICGPEPFDAARHYEYHVGPLGGLVTQHGPADWATKSPVAPRDVT
;
A
#
# COMPACT_ATOMS: atom_id res chain seq x y z
N MET A 1 32.70 -32.23 -24.79
CA MET A 1 31.57 -31.39 -25.25
C MET A 1 30.33 -31.69 -24.40
N THR A 2 30.20 -31.11 -23.20
CA THR A 2 29.03 -31.38 -22.30
C THR A 2 28.52 -30.14 -21.55
N LEU A 3 29.09 -28.95 -21.77
CA LEU A 3 28.66 -27.72 -21.10
C LEU A 3 27.29 -27.19 -21.58
N ARG A 4 26.96 -27.36 -22.87
CA ARG A 4 25.69 -26.86 -23.46
C ARG A 4 24.43 -27.38 -22.74
N PRO A 5 24.24 -28.69 -22.47
CA PRO A 5 23.04 -29.17 -21.78
C PRO A 5 22.95 -28.68 -20.32
N LEU A 6 24.07 -28.47 -19.62
CA LEU A 6 24.06 -27.90 -18.27
C LEU A 6 23.56 -26.45 -18.27
N HIS A 7 23.93 -25.65 -19.28
CA HIS A 7 23.43 -24.28 -19.40
C HIS A 7 21.93 -24.23 -19.69
N TYR A 8 21.41 -25.12 -20.54
CA TYR A 8 19.97 -25.21 -20.79
C TYR A 8 19.19 -25.70 -19.58
N ALA A 9 19.73 -26.66 -18.83
CA ALA A 9 19.13 -27.11 -17.57
C ALA A 9 19.10 -25.99 -16.53
N GLY A 10 20.20 -25.24 -16.39
CA GLY A 10 20.26 -24.08 -15.49
C GLY A 10 19.29 -22.96 -15.90
N LEU A 11 19.21 -22.65 -17.19
CA LEU A 11 18.26 -21.67 -17.72
C LEU A 11 16.80 -22.10 -17.51
N ALA A 12 16.48 -23.38 -17.78
CA ALA A 12 15.16 -23.93 -17.56
C ALA A 12 14.77 -23.86 -16.08
N LEU A 13 15.70 -24.15 -15.18
CA LEU A 13 15.49 -24.03 -13.73
C LEU A 13 15.23 -22.57 -13.33
N LEU A 14 16.01 -21.62 -13.83
CA LEU A 14 15.80 -20.18 -13.57
C LEU A 14 14.44 -19.70 -14.07
N CYS A 15 14.02 -20.12 -15.28
CA CYS A 15 12.70 -19.81 -15.80
C CYS A 15 11.58 -20.38 -14.92
N LEU A 16 11.71 -21.64 -14.47
CA LEU A 16 10.76 -22.27 -13.55
C LEU A 16 10.66 -21.51 -12.24
N VAL A 17 11.79 -21.14 -11.62
CA VAL A 17 11.82 -20.34 -10.39
C VAL A 17 11.15 -18.97 -10.61
N GLY A 18 11.42 -18.31 -11.73
CA GLY A 18 10.79 -17.03 -12.08
C GLY A 18 9.28 -17.14 -12.23
N ILE A 19 8.78 -18.17 -12.93
CA ILE A 19 7.34 -18.42 -13.10
C ILE A 19 6.67 -18.67 -11.74
N LEU A 20 7.29 -19.51 -10.89
CA LEU A 20 6.78 -19.79 -9.56
C LEU A 20 6.73 -18.52 -8.70
N ALA A 21 7.77 -17.69 -8.74
CA ALA A 21 7.82 -16.43 -8.01
C ALA A 21 6.70 -15.47 -8.44
N VAL A 22 6.46 -15.31 -9.75
CA VAL A 22 5.37 -14.48 -10.28
C VAL A 22 4.01 -15.03 -9.87
N ALA A 23 3.80 -16.34 -9.96
CA ALA A 23 2.53 -16.97 -9.57
C ALA A 23 2.24 -16.79 -8.07
N GLN A 24 3.25 -16.94 -7.20
CA GLN A 24 3.12 -16.70 -5.77
C GLN A 24 2.80 -15.23 -5.47
N TYR A 25 3.50 -14.30 -6.14
CA TYR A 25 3.22 -12.87 -6.02
C TYR A 25 1.77 -12.54 -6.40
N GLN A 26 1.29 -13.06 -7.53
CA GLN A 26 -0.09 -12.86 -7.97
C GLN A 26 -1.12 -13.41 -6.96
N ARG A 27 -0.89 -14.61 -6.42
CA ARG A 27 -1.76 -15.17 -5.39
C ARG A 27 -1.81 -14.30 -4.14
N ALA A 28 -0.65 -13.87 -3.64
CA ALA A 28 -0.58 -12.99 -2.48
C ALA A 28 -1.31 -11.65 -2.71
N THR A 29 -1.26 -11.10 -3.93
CA THR A 29 -2.02 -9.87 -4.27
C THR A 29 -3.54 -10.07 -4.30
N LEU A 30 -4.02 -11.29 -4.60
CA LEU A 30 -5.44 -11.62 -4.72
C LEU A 30 -6.06 -12.00 -3.37
N GLU A 31 -5.31 -12.70 -2.52
CA GLU A 31 -5.74 -13.11 -1.17
C GLU A 31 -5.88 -11.93 -0.21
N LEU A 32 -5.13 -10.84 -0.46
CA LEU A 32 -5.14 -9.68 0.43
C LEU A 32 -6.40 -8.84 0.22
N THR A 33 -7.28 -8.90 1.22
CA THR A 33 -8.53 -8.13 1.21
C THR A 33 -8.27 -6.66 1.50
N GLU A 34 -9.01 -5.77 0.82
CA GLU A 34 -8.91 -4.33 1.04
C GLU A 34 -9.25 -3.96 2.49
N THR A 35 -10.19 -4.68 3.09
CA THR A 35 -10.59 -4.54 4.50
C THR A 35 -9.42 -4.76 5.46
N GLN A 36 -8.64 -5.84 5.28
CA GLN A 36 -7.47 -6.11 6.14
C GLN A 36 -6.42 -5.01 6.06
N ILE A 37 -6.20 -4.46 4.86
CA ILE A 37 -5.28 -3.33 4.68
C ILE A 37 -5.79 -2.13 5.47
N ILE A 38 -7.05 -1.74 5.26
CA ILE A 38 -7.66 -0.59 5.95
C ILE A 38 -7.56 -0.76 7.47
N GLU A 39 -7.92 -1.94 7.99
CA GLU A 39 -7.86 -2.25 9.42
C GLU A 39 -6.46 -2.14 9.99
N THR A 40 -5.45 -2.65 9.27
CA THR A 40 -4.06 -2.60 9.69
C THR A 40 -3.58 -1.16 9.85
N TYR A 41 -3.85 -0.30 8.87
CA TYR A 41 -3.42 1.11 8.92
C TYR A 41 -4.29 1.96 9.84
N ALA A 42 -5.58 1.66 9.97
CA ALA A 42 -6.44 2.30 10.96
C ALA A 42 -5.97 1.98 12.39
N ALA A 43 -5.66 0.73 12.69
CA ALA A 43 -5.09 0.35 14.00
C ALA A 43 -3.79 1.09 14.29
N ARG A 44 -2.91 1.23 13.29
CA ARG A 44 -1.66 2.00 13.40
C ARG A 44 -1.90 3.47 13.72
N TYR A 45 -2.90 4.09 13.10
CA TYR A 45 -3.24 5.48 13.38
C TYR A 45 -3.79 5.64 14.80
N LEU A 46 -4.71 4.77 15.22
CA LEU A 46 -5.32 4.79 16.54
C LEU A 46 -4.32 4.54 17.69
N ASP A 47 -3.25 3.79 17.43
CA ASP A 47 -2.16 3.58 18.40
C ASP A 47 -1.46 4.89 18.80
N THR A 48 -1.42 5.86 17.88
CA THR A 48 -0.80 7.17 18.10
C THR A 48 -1.81 8.28 18.37
N HIS A 49 -3.10 8.04 18.11
CA HIS A 49 -4.21 8.99 18.25
C HIS A 49 -5.39 8.29 18.97
N PRO A 50 -5.27 8.00 20.27
CA PRO A 50 -6.25 7.21 21.01
C PRO A 50 -7.63 7.86 21.10
N GLU A 51 -7.72 9.18 20.90
CA GLU A 51 -8.97 9.95 20.84
C GLU A 51 -9.69 9.87 19.49
N ALA A 52 -9.00 9.40 18.44
CA ALA A 52 -9.58 9.27 17.13
C ALA A 52 -10.50 8.05 17.02
N LYS A 53 -11.39 8.06 16.03
CA LYS A 53 -12.31 6.95 15.77
C LYS A 53 -11.87 6.19 14.54
N ARG A 54 -12.17 4.89 14.51
CA ARG A 54 -11.96 4.07 13.32
C ARG A 54 -12.70 4.63 12.08
N THR A 55 -13.82 5.32 12.28
CA THR A 55 -14.58 6.00 11.22
C THR A 55 -13.86 7.19 10.60
N ASP A 56 -12.79 7.69 11.23
CA ASP A 56 -11.96 8.77 10.70
C ASP A 56 -10.97 8.23 9.64
N CYS A 57 -10.90 6.91 9.47
CA CYS A 57 -10.09 6.25 8.46
C CYS A 57 -10.93 5.74 7.29
N ARG A 58 -10.49 6.05 6.07
CA ARG A 58 -11.10 5.62 4.81
C ARG A 58 -10.03 5.25 3.80
N ALA A 59 -10.28 4.26 2.95
CA ALA A 59 -9.38 3.96 1.82
C ALA A 59 -9.90 4.55 0.53
N ARG A 60 -8.95 5.00 -0.30
CA ARG A 60 -9.22 5.40 -1.68
C ARG A 60 -8.29 4.63 -2.63
N PRO A 61 -8.82 3.98 -3.67
CA PRO A 61 -7.97 3.40 -4.72
C PRO A 61 -7.24 4.51 -5.46
N THR A 62 -6.05 4.22 -5.98
CA THR A 62 -5.26 5.17 -6.77
C THR A 62 -4.77 4.51 -8.05
N ALA A 63 -4.60 5.31 -9.11
CA ALA A 63 -4.07 4.86 -10.40
C ALA A 63 -2.53 4.86 -10.45
N ALA A 64 -1.84 5.21 -9.35
CA ALA A 64 -0.39 5.28 -9.30
C ALA A 64 0.25 3.89 -9.39
N LYS A 65 1.25 3.70 -10.28
CA LYS A 65 1.84 2.37 -10.56
C LYS A 65 2.38 1.62 -9.34
N ALA A 66 2.92 2.33 -8.35
CA ALA A 66 3.51 1.72 -7.15
C ALA A 66 2.55 1.64 -5.97
N THR A 67 1.36 2.23 -6.06
CA THR A 67 0.40 2.35 -4.95
C THR A 67 -0.94 1.79 -5.39
N ARG A 68 -1.44 0.78 -4.69
CA ARG A 68 -2.77 0.21 -4.96
C ARG A 68 -3.88 1.08 -4.36
N MET A 69 -3.66 1.55 -3.14
CA MET A 69 -4.63 2.35 -2.40
C MET A 69 -3.93 3.29 -1.43
N VAL A 70 -4.64 4.32 -1.01
CA VAL A 70 -4.21 5.24 0.04
C VAL A 70 -5.21 5.12 1.18
N VAL A 71 -4.73 4.75 2.36
CA VAL A 71 -5.53 4.78 3.59
C VAL A 71 -5.36 6.16 4.22
N ILE A 72 -6.45 6.91 4.27
CA ILE A 72 -6.52 8.28 4.74
C ILE A 72 -7.15 8.24 6.12
N CYS A 73 -6.42 8.70 7.14
CA CYS A 73 -6.91 8.79 8.51
C CYS A 73 -6.83 10.24 9.00
N GLY A 74 -7.94 10.75 9.51
CA GLY A 74 -8.03 12.09 10.07
C GLY A 74 -9.46 12.59 10.09
N PRO A 75 -9.73 13.64 10.89
CA PRO A 75 -11.07 14.18 11.05
C PRO A 75 -11.62 14.77 9.75
N GLU A 76 -12.95 14.84 9.66
CA GLU A 76 -13.69 15.64 8.69
C GLU A 76 -14.38 16.81 9.43
N PRO A 77 -14.23 18.07 8.98
CA PRO A 77 -13.48 18.56 7.81
C PRO A 77 -11.95 18.44 7.97
N PHE A 78 -11.22 18.58 6.85
CA PHE A 78 -9.77 18.34 6.79
C PHE A 78 -8.98 19.18 7.80
N ASP A 79 -8.22 18.51 8.65
CA ASP A 79 -7.29 19.11 9.61
C ASP A 79 -5.86 18.61 9.35
N ALA A 80 -5.02 19.46 8.78
CA ALA A 80 -3.63 19.12 8.43
C ALA A 80 -2.83 18.56 9.62
N ALA A 81 -3.09 19.00 10.85
CA ALA A 81 -2.35 18.55 12.03
C ALA A 81 -2.70 17.11 12.44
N ARG A 82 -3.85 16.60 11.99
CA ARG A 82 -4.38 15.27 12.35
C ARG A 82 -4.71 14.43 11.11
N HIS A 83 -4.19 14.82 9.95
CA HIS A 83 -4.39 14.09 8.71
C HIS A 83 -3.15 13.31 8.34
N TYR A 84 -3.34 12.01 8.07
CA TYR A 84 -2.31 11.08 7.66
C TYR A 84 -2.78 10.28 6.45
N GLU A 85 -1.88 10.11 5.49
CA GLU A 85 -2.10 9.28 4.31
C GLU A 85 -1.04 8.18 4.25
N TYR A 86 -1.49 6.94 4.26
CA TYR A 86 -0.66 5.76 4.10
C TYR A 86 -0.82 5.24 2.67
N HIS A 87 0.20 5.43 1.85
CA HIS A 87 0.24 4.92 0.48
C HIS A 87 0.64 3.45 0.52
N VAL A 88 -0.28 2.57 0.15
CA VAL A 88 -0.14 1.13 0.28
C VAL A 88 0.09 0.49 -1.09
N GLY A 89 1.12 -0.35 -1.18
CA GLY A 89 1.48 -1.08 -2.38
C GLY A 89 0.57 -2.28 -2.68
N PRO A 90 0.80 -3.00 -3.79
CA PRO A 90 -0.06 -4.11 -4.23
C PRO A 90 -0.19 -5.25 -3.21
N LEU A 91 0.83 -5.46 -2.39
CA LEU A 91 0.91 -6.49 -1.34
C LEU A 91 0.57 -5.97 0.07
N GLY A 92 -0.04 -4.79 0.21
CA GLY A 92 -0.41 -4.25 1.53
C GLY A 92 0.72 -3.55 2.30
N GLY A 93 1.95 -3.59 1.77
CA GLY A 93 3.10 -2.90 2.37
C GLY A 93 3.03 -1.38 2.21
N LEU A 94 3.58 -0.66 3.18
CA LEU A 94 3.66 0.80 3.15
C LEU A 94 4.71 1.21 2.12
N VAL A 95 4.31 1.99 1.12
CA VAL A 95 5.20 2.60 0.14
C VAL A 95 5.71 3.92 0.68
N THR A 96 4.77 4.76 1.13
CA THR A 96 5.07 6.10 1.65
C THR A 96 4.01 6.50 2.68
N GLN A 97 4.41 7.25 3.69
CA GLN A 97 3.50 7.92 4.61
C GLN A 97 3.58 9.44 4.38
N HIS A 98 2.44 10.10 4.44
CA HIS A 98 2.35 11.56 4.51
C HIS A 98 1.61 11.95 5.79
N GLY A 99 2.11 12.96 6.49
CA GLY A 99 1.52 13.46 7.71
C GLY A 99 1.65 14.97 7.85
N PRO A 100 1.42 15.52 9.06
CA PRO A 100 1.35 16.96 9.29
C PRO A 100 2.52 17.78 8.74
N ALA A 101 3.74 17.25 8.82
CA ALA A 101 4.95 17.92 8.32
C ALA A 101 5.03 18.00 6.79
N ASP A 102 4.29 17.14 6.07
CA ASP A 102 4.35 17.05 4.61
C ASP A 102 3.43 18.03 3.91
N TRP A 103 2.36 18.48 4.56
CA TRP A 103 1.29 19.27 3.93
C TRP A 103 1.70 20.68 3.51
N ALA A 104 2.86 21.16 3.96
CA ALA A 104 3.46 22.38 3.44
C ALA A 104 3.92 22.25 1.98
N THR A 105 4.20 21.03 1.52
CA THR A 105 4.77 20.76 0.18
C THR A 105 3.99 19.75 -0.65
N LYS A 106 3.10 18.97 -0.02
CA LYS A 106 2.28 17.94 -0.66
C LYS A 106 0.81 18.30 -0.64
N SER A 107 0.11 17.94 -1.70
CA SER A 107 -1.35 18.02 -1.78
C SER A 107 -1.97 16.71 -1.29
N PRO A 108 -2.92 16.74 -0.33
CA PRO A 108 -3.60 15.53 0.13
C PRO A 108 -4.47 14.92 -0.99
N VAL A 109 -4.61 13.60 -0.97
CA VAL A 109 -5.47 12.80 -1.84
C VAL A 109 -6.95 12.95 -1.48
N ALA A 110 -7.26 13.17 -0.20
CA ALA A 110 -8.58 13.65 0.19
C ALA A 110 -8.72 15.15 -0.18
N PRO A 111 -9.82 15.58 -0.83
CA PRO A 111 -10.04 16.99 -1.09
C PRO A 111 -10.00 17.79 0.21
N ARG A 112 -9.32 18.95 0.17
CA ARG A 112 -9.64 20.08 1.05
C ARG A 112 -11.06 20.51 0.65
N ASP A 113 -12.08 19.95 1.31
CA ASP A 113 -13.50 20.28 1.20
C ASP A 113 -14.05 20.48 -0.23
N VAL A 114 -14.89 19.54 -0.69
CA VAL A 114 -15.88 19.89 -1.72
C VAL A 114 -16.95 20.77 -1.07
N THR A 115 -16.84 22.08 -1.25
CA THR A 115 -18.02 22.98 -1.26
C THR A 115 -18.90 22.67 -2.45
#